data_AF-A0A1M6I983-F1
#
_entry.id   AF-A0A1M6I983-F1
#
_cell.length_a   1.000
_cell.length_b   1.000
_cell.length_c   1.000
_cell.angle_alpha   90.00
_cell.angle_beta   90.00
_cell.angle_gamma   90.00
#
_symmetry.space_group_name_H-M   'P 1'
#
loop_
_entity.id
_entity.type
_entity.pdbx_description
1 polymer ?
#
loop_
_entity_poly.entity_id
_entity_poly.type
_entity_poly.pdbx_seq_one_letter_code
_entity_poly.pdbx_strand_id
1 'polypeptide(L)'
;MKIDLNFSKDIIKEEELDSYEGDIFSIHNCLHSKDEYERMPLGWIDLPERYDGKEIENIKKTAYRLRSNSQAFISIGIGGSYLGSRAAVEMMQSDSPEIYFSGNNFSGTYIQQIVNKVKDKDFSICVISKSGTTLETAIAFRVFRDMLEKRYGKAEAKDRIIAITDKNKGALREIANKEGYETFEIPSNIGGRYSVLTPAALLTMAVAGINIEEVMKGARDAYSSYNDPKLQSNNCYRYSVLRNILYKKGKHIETLINYEPSMEYFGKWWQQLFGESEGKEGKGIFPAVLQFSTDLHSMGQYLQEGSKNVFETIIKVKNPPEDMNIPCFDDDIERLNYLKDMTFNDISNIAYKGAMKAHEEGGTPVISLEIPAIEEQCFGHMVYFMEKACAVSGYLLGVNPFDQPGVELYKKNMHKLLDR
;
A
#
# COMPACT_ATOMS: atom_id res chain seq x y z
N MET A 1 8.04 -1.81 -18.15
CA MET A 1 6.87 -0.98 -17.81
C MET A 1 7.35 0.39 -17.32
N LYS A 2 6.59 1.46 -17.54
CA LYS A 2 6.93 2.82 -17.09
C LYS A 2 5.68 3.48 -16.51
N ILE A 3 5.81 4.11 -15.33
CA ILE A 3 4.80 5.03 -14.82
C ILE A 3 5.07 6.39 -15.44
N ASP A 4 4.15 6.87 -16.27
CA ASP A 4 4.27 8.17 -16.91
C ASP A 4 3.76 9.26 -15.96
N LEU A 5 4.57 10.29 -15.78
CA LEU A 5 4.27 11.42 -14.90
C LEU A 5 3.94 12.64 -15.74
N ASN A 6 2.80 13.26 -15.46
CA ASN A 6 2.40 14.53 -16.03
C ASN A 6 2.01 15.51 -14.91
N PHE A 7 2.23 16.80 -15.12
CA PHE A 7 1.85 17.85 -14.19
C PHE A 7 1.61 19.14 -14.96
N SER A 8 0.79 20.04 -14.41
CA SER A 8 0.55 21.35 -15.04
C SER A 8 1.80 22.23 -14.99
N LYS A 9 2.38 22.51 -16.16
CA LYS A 9 3.57 23.35 -16.33
C LYS A 9 3.32 24.82 -15.98
N ASP A 10 2.06 25.24 -15.91
CA ASP A 10 1.68 26.58 -15.50
C ASP A 10 1.87 26.81 -13.99
N ILE A 11 1.99 25.73 -13.21
CA ILE A 11 2.11 25.77 -11.74
C ILE A 11 3.56 25.59 -11.28
N ILE A 12 4.27 24.64 -11.89
CA ILE A 12 5.69 24.40 -11.64
C ILE A 12 6.38 24.40 -13.00
N LYS A 13 7.43 25.22 -13.14
CA LYS A 13 8.24 25.25 -14.36
C LYS A 13 9.31 24.17 -14.29
N GLU A 14 9.70 23.62 -15.43
CA GLU A 14 10.75 22.59 -15.48
C GLU A 14 12.06 23.10 -14.86
N GLU A 15 12.43 24.37 -15.04
CA GLU A 15 13.66 24.92 -14.43
C GLU A 15 13.63 24.88 -12.88
N GLU A 16 12.43 24.93 -12.27
CA GLU A 16 12.27 24.80 -10.82
C GLU A 16 12.51 23.35 -10.38
N LEU A 17 12.09 22.35 -11.16
CA LEU A 17 12.44 20.95 -10.91
C LEU A 17 13.95 20.75 -11.08
N ASP A 18 14.51 21.24 -12.18
CA ASP A 18 15.92 21.07 -12.54
C ASP A 18 16.87 21.59 -11.46
N SER A 19 16.45 22.62 -10.71
CA SER A 19 17.22 23.16 -9.59
C SER A 19 17.53 22.14 -8.48
N TYR A 20 16.77 21.04 -8.40
CA TYR A 20 16.99 19.96 -7.43
C TYR A 20 17.93 18.85 -7.93
N GLU A 21 18.48 18.94 -9.15
CA GLU A 21 19.33 17.87 -9.72
C GLU A 21 20.52 17.53 -8.80
N GLY A 22 21.17 18.53 -8.20
CA GLY A 22 22.27 18.34 -7.26
C GLY A 22 21.84 17.67 -5.94
N ASP A 23 20.67 18.05 -5.41
CA ASP A 23 20.10 17.44 -4.19
C ASP A 23 19.74 15.98 -4.45
N ILE A 24 19.12 15.70 -5.59
CA ILE A 24 18.71 14.35 -5.99
C ILE A 24 19.92 13.45 -6.23
N PHE A 25 20.96 13.95 -6.88
CA PHE A 25 22.21 13.20 -7.06
C PHE A 25 22.82 12.84 -5.70
N SER A 26 22.86 13.80 -4.78
CA SER A 26 23.36 13.61 -3.41
C SER A 26 22.55 12.57 -2.63
N ILE A 27 21.22 12.70 -2.64
CA ILE A 27 20.30 11.79 -1.95
C ILE A 27 20.36 10.39 -2.54
N HIS A 28 20.37 10.26 -3.87
CA HIS A 28 20.53 8.97 -4.54
C HIS A 28 21.78 8.25 -4.07
N ASN A 29 22.94 8.93 -4.10
CA ASN A 29 24.21 8.32 -3.67
C ASN A 29 24.21 7.96 -2.19
N CYS A 30 23.61 8.80 -1.35
CA CYS A 30 23.43 8.52 0.08
C CYS A 30 22.61 7.24 0.29
N LEU A 31 21.42 7.14 -0.32
CA LEU A 31 20.54 5.98 -0.20
C LEU A 31 21.16 4.66 -0.68
N HIS A 32 22.11 4.70 -1.62
CA HIS A 32 22.80 3.50 -2.12
C HIS A 32 24.21 3.32 -1.51
N SER A 33 24.60 4.16 -0.56
CA SER A 33 25.89 4.04 0.13
C SER A 33 25.86 2.95 1.20
N LYS A 34 27.01 2.31 1.44
CA LYS A 34 27.16 1.33 2.52
C LYS A 34 26.92 1.97 3.89
N ASP A 35 27.44 3.18 4.09
CA ASP A 35 27.35 3.89 5.36
C ASP A 35 25.90 4.24 5.74
N GLU A 36 25.05 4.57 4.76
CA GLU A 36 23.63 4.78 5.03
C GLU A 36 22.91 3.45 5.26
N TYR A 37 23.24 2.41 4.48
CA TYR A 37 22.64 1.07 4.62
C TYR A 37 22.89 0.44 6.00
N GLU A 38 24.05 0.71 6.61
CA GLU A 38 24.37 0.23 7.97
C GLU A 38 23.65 1.03 9.06
N ARG A 39 23.26 2.28 8.78
CA ARG A 39 22.61 3.17 9.76
C ARG A 39 21.08 3.15 9.69
N MET A 40 20.52 2.97 8.50
CA MET A 40 19.09 3.07 8.23
C MET A 40 18.53 1.74 7.75
N PRO A 41 17.24 1.43 7.97
CA PRO A 41 16.62 0.19 7.52
C PRO A 41 16.30 0.26 6.01
N LEU A 42 17.35 0.19 5.18
CA LEU A 42 17.31 0.32 3.72
C LEU A 42 17.20 -1.01 2.97
N GLY A 43 16.93 -2.12 3.65
CA GLY A 43 16.88 -3.45 3.04
C GLY A 43 15.83 -3.61 1.95
N TRP A 44 14.86 -2.69 1.84
CA TRP A 44 13.82 -2.68 0.82
C TRP A 44 14.34 -2.15 -0.53
N ILE A 45 15.43 -1.37 -0.57
CA ILE A 45 15.93 -0.75 -1.79
C ILE A 45 16.36 -1.80 -2.82
N ASP A 46 17.18 -2.75 -2.41
CA ASP A 46 17.73 -3.79 -3.28
C ASP A 46 16.97 -5.13 -3.18
N LEU A 47 15.91 -5.17 -2.36
CA LEU A 47 15.08 -6.36 -2.17
C LEU A 47 14.56 -6.94 -3.49
N PRO A 48 14.00 -6.18 -4.44
CA PRO A 48 13.47 -6.76 -5.68
C PRO A 48 14.54 -7.48 -6.52
N GLU A 49 15.79 -7.00 -6.45
CA GLU A 49 16.91 -7.57 -7.18
C GLU A 49 17.52 -8.78 -6.46
N ARG A 50 17.63 -8.71 -5.13
CA ARG A 50 18.30 -9.71 -4.27
C ARG A 50 17.38 -10.77 -3.67
N TYR A 51 16.08 -10.72 -3.96
CA TYR A 51 15.11 -11.64 -3.38
C TYR A 51 15.50 -13.11 -3.62
N ASP A 52 15.38 -13.95 -2.58
CA ASP A 52 15.68 -15.39 -2.68
C ASP A 52 14.55 -16.13 -3.42
N GLY A 53 14.84 -16.64 -4.61
CA GLY A 53 13.88 -17.43 -5.39
C GLY A 53 13.32 -18.64 -4.63
N LYS A 54 14.09 -19.23 -3.70
CA LYS A 54 13.59 -20.32 -2.84
C LYS A 54 12.53 -19.84 -1.85
N GLU A 55 12.62 -18.60 -1.36
CA GLU A 55 11.61 -18.04 -0.47
C GLU A 55 10.28 -17.85 -1.21
N ILE A 56 10.29 -17.37 -2.47
CA ILE A 56 9.08 -17.31 -3.32
C ILE A 56 8.48 -18.71 -3.51
N GLU A 57 9.31 -19.71 -3.83
CA GLU A 57 8.82 -21.09 -3.97
C GLU A 57 8.18 -21.62 -2.68
N ASN A 58 8.77 -21.33 -1.53
CA ASN A 58 8.25 -21.74 -0.23
C ASN A 58 6.93 -21.03 0.10
N ILE A 59 6.82 -19.73 -0.20
CA ILE A 59 5.56 -18.99 -0.09
C ILE A 59 4.49 -19.62 -0.99
N LYS A 60 4.81 -19.93 -2.25
CA LYS A 60 3.86 -20.56 -3.20
C LYS A 60 3.42 -21.94 -2.73
N LYS A 61 4.33 -22.78 -2.22
CA LYS A 61 4.01 -24.10 -1.65
C LYS A 61 3.08 -23.98 -0.44
N THR A 62 3.39 -23.05 0.46
CA THR A 62 2.55 -22.77 1.64
C THR A 62 1.17 -22.29 1.21
N ALA A 63 1.10 -21.30 0.33
CA ALA A 63 -0.14 -20.77 -0.18
C ALA A 63 -0.99 -21.85 -0.86
N TYR A 64 -0.40 -22.73 -1.68
CA TYR A 64 -1.09 -23.85 -2.28
C TYR A 64 -1.69 -24.80 -1.23
N ARG A 65 -0.93 -25.15 -0.18
CA ARG A 65 -1.42 -25.97 0.94
C ARG A 65 -2.63 -25.31 1.62
N LEU A 66 -2.51 -24.03 1.95
CA LEU A 66 -3.55 -23.26 2.63
C LEU A 66 -4.81 -23.11 1.78
N ARG A 67 -4.69 -22.86 0.48
CA ARG A 67 -5.86 -22.82 -0.43
C ARG A 67 -6.54 -24.18 -0.54
N SER A 68 -5.77 -25.26 -0.54
CA SER A 68 -6.29 -26.62 -0.74
C SER A 68 -7.03 -27.16 0.49
N ASN A 69 -6.76 -26.63 1.69
CA ASN A 69 -7.34 -27.11 2.95
C ASN A 69 -8.23 -26.08 3.66
N SER A 70 -8.48 -24.93 3.06
CA SER A 70 -9.21 -23.81 3.68
C SER A 70 -10.15 -23.14 2.71
N GLN A 71 -11.39 -22.94 3.15
CA GLN A 71 -12.41 -22.12 2.48
C GLN A 71 -12.26 -20.63 2.87
N ALA A 72 -11.63 -20.34 4.01
CA ALA A 72 -11.33 -19.00 4.47
C ALA A 72 -9.88 -18.86 4.97
N PHE A 73 -9.29 -17.69 4.80
CA PHE A 73 -7.97 -17.35 5.31
C PHE A 73 -8.02 -16.03 6.07
N ILE A 74 -7.45 -16.01 7.28
CA ILE A 74 -7.44 -14.82 8.13
C ILE A 74 -6.01 -14.29 8.26
N SER A 75 -5.76 -13.12 7.65
CA SER A 75 -4.53 -12.37 7.83
C SER A 75 -4.66 -11.49 9.08
N ILE A 76 -3.79 -11.71 10.07
CA ILE A 76 -3.84 -11.07 11.38
C ILE A 76 -2.63 -10.15 11.54
N GLY A 77 -2.84 -8.85 11.45
CA GLY A 77 -1.78 -7.85 11.49
C GLY A 77 -2.34 -6.42 11.45
N ILE A 78 -1.49 -5.42 11.69
CA ILE A 78 -1.87 -3.99 11.64
C ILE A 78 -0.78 -3.15 10.99
N GLY A 79 -1.14 -1.98 10.47
CA GLY A 79 -0.22 -1.07 9.80
C GLY A 79 0.42 -1.72 8.58
N GLY A 80 1.76 -1.76 8.55
CA GLY A 80 2.52 -2.34 7.43
C GLY A 80 2.33 -3.85 7.25
N SER A 81 1.90 -4.55 8.32
CA SER A 81 1.55 -5.97 8.30
C SER A 81 0.12 -6.25 7.83
N TYR A 82 -0.56 -5.25 7.29
CA TYR A 82 -1.97 -5.30 6.90
C TYR A 82 -2.26 -4.55 5.60
N LEU A 83 -1.84 -3.29 5.50
CA LEU A 83 -2.26 -2.41 4.40
C LEU A 83 -1.75 -2.88 3.04
N GLY A 84 -0.50 -3.34 2.94
CA GLY A 84 0.08 -3.79 1.67
C GLY A 84 -0.57 -5.05 1.11
N SER A 85 -0.88 -6.03 1.97
CA SER A 85 -1.57 -7.26 1.53
C SER A 85 -3.01 -6.97 1.17
N ARG A 86 -3.72 -6.15 1.96
CA ARG A 86 -5.09 -5.76 1.64
C ARG A 86 -5.19 -4.93 0.36
N ALA A 87 -4.24 -4.02 0.12
CA ALA A 87 -4.16 -3.26 -1.12
C ALA A 87 -4.07 -4.17 -2.34
N ALA A 88 -3.19 -5.19 -2.32
CA ALA A 88 -3.09 -6.14 -3.43
C ALA A 88 -4.35 -7.00 -3.58
N VAL A 89 -4.89 -7.54 -2.48
CA VAL A 89 -6.07 -8.42 -2.52
C VAL A 89 -7.30 -7.70 -3.06
N GLU A 90 -7.54 -6.46 -2.64
CA GLU A 90 -8.68 -5.69 -3.15
C GLU A 90 -8.46 -5.19 -4.59
N MET A 91 -7.24 -4.76 -4.92
CA MET A 91 -6.92 -4.28 -6.27
C MET A 91 -7.06 -5.40 -7.31
N MET A 92 -6.70 -6.64 -6.97
CA MET A 92 -6.79 -7.81 -7.87
C MET A 92 -8.13 -8.56 -7.79
N GLN A 93 -9.06 -8.15 -6.90
CA GLN A 93 -10.39 -8.74 -6.73
C GLN A 93 -10.38 -10.28 -6.66
N SER A 94 -9.56 -10.85 -5.77
CA SER A 94 -9.48 -12.31 -5.65
C SER A 94 -10.66 -12.93 -4.89
N ASP A 95 -11.22 -14.01 -5.45
CA ASP A 95 -12.46 -14.64 -4.96
C ASP A 95 -12.25 -15.90 -4.09
N SER A 96 -11.06 -16.51 -4.02
CA SER A 96 -10.90 -17.79 -3.30
C SER A 96 -9.48 -18.10 -2.80
N PRO A 97 -9.30 -18.55 -1.54
CA PRO A 97 -10.31 -18.65 -0.48
C PRO A 97 -10.78 -17.26 -0.02
N GLU A 98 -11.85 -17.19 0.75
CA GLU A 98 -12.32 -15.92 1.30
C GLU A 98 -11.24 -15.33 2.23
N ILE A 99 -10.73 -14.14 1.88
CA ILE A 99 -9.70 -13.47 2.65
C ILE A 99 -10.33 -12.51 3.66
N TYR A 100 -10.00 -12.70 4.93
CA TYR A 100 -10.39 -11.82 6.02
C TYR A 100 -9.17 -11.17 6.65
N PHE A 101 -9.31 -9.92 7.07
CA PHE A 101 -8.28 -9.20 7.81
C PHE A 101 -8.74 -8.93 9.23
N SER A 102 -7.92 -9.28 10.22
CA SER A 102 -8.19 -9.07 11.64
C SER A 102 -6.93 -8.61 12.38
N GLY A 103 -7.05 -8.33 13.68
CA GLY A 103 -5.93 -7.85 14.49
C GLY A 103 -5.44 -6.45 14.11
N ASN A 104 -6.25 -5.70 13.36
CA ASN A 104 -6.03 -4.34 12.89
C ASN A 104 -6.89 -3.29 13.63
N ASN A 105 -7.66 -3.71 14.64
CA ASN A 105 -8.47 -2.85 15.51
C ASN A 105 -8.87 -3.61 16.80
N PHE A 106 -9.49 -2.91 17.75
CA PHE A 106 -10.00 -3.46 19.02
C PHE A 106 -11.51 -3.76 19.02
N SER A 107 -12.19 -3.73 17.87
CA SER A 107 -13.65 -3.89 17.82
C SER A 107 -14.05 -5.35 18.03
N GLY A 108 -14.56 -5.67 19.23
CA GLY A 108 -15.12 -6.98 19.54
C GLY A 108 -16.26 -7.38 18.58
N THR A 109 -17.07 -6.41 18.15
CA THR A 109 -18.12 -6.62 17.13
C THR A 109 -17.53 -7.11 15.81
N TYR A 110 -16.48 -6.45 15.31
CA TYR A 110 -15.83 -6.81 14.06
C TYR A 110 -15.18 -8.20 14.13
N ILE A 111 -14.46 -8.49 15.23
CA ILE A 111 -13.89 -9.83 15.46
C ILE A 111 -14.99 -10.88 15.49
N GLN A 112 -16.09 -10.66 16.22
CA GLN A 112 -17.21 -11.60 16.29
C GLN A 112 -17.89 -11.81 14.93
N GLN A 113 -17.97 -10.79 14.09
CA GLN A 113 -18.48 -10.92 12.72
C GLN A 113 -17.59 -11.86 11.89
N ILE A 114 -16.27 -11.71 11.95
CA ILE A 114 -15.35 -12.63 11.28
C ILE A 114 -15.50 -14.05 11.83
N VAL A 115 -15.54 -14.21 13.16
CA VAL A 115 -15.80 -15.49 13.82
C VAL A 115 -17.08 -16.13 13.29
N ASN A 116 -18.18 -15.38 13.18
CA ASN A 116 -19.46 -15.89 12.68
C ASN A 116 -19.41 -16.28 11.19
N LYS A 117 -18.55 -15.65 10.37
CA LYS A 117 -18.37 -15.99 8.96
C LYS A 117 -17.53 -17.25 8.76
N VAL A 118 -16.54 -17.49 9.62
CA VAL A 118 -15.58 -18.61 9.50
C VAL A 118 -15.91 -19.81 10.37
N LYS A 119 -16.79 -19.66 11.37
CA LYS A 119 -17.10 -20.72 12.35
C LYS A 119 -17.62 -22.01 11.73
N ASP A 120 -18.16 -22.00 10.52
CA ASP A 120 -18.68 -23.20 9.84
C ASP A 120 -17.85 -23.56 8.59
N LYS A 121 -16.68 -22.95 8.44
CA LYS A 121 -15.76 -23.13 7.31
C LYS A 121 -14.46 -23.75 7.77
N ASP A 122 -13.82 -24.50 6.87
CA ASP A 122 -12.40 -24.81 7.04
C ASP A 122 -11.58 -23.54 6.85
N PHE A 123 -10.68 -23.23 7.79
CA PHE A 123 -9.88 -22.02 7.71
C PHE A 123 -8.45 -22.19 8.19
N SER A 124 -7.61 -21.26 7.74
CA SER A 124 -6.23 -21.09 8.19
C SER A 124 -5.98 -19.63 8.57
N ILE A 125 -4.93 -19.39 9.35
CA ILE A 125 -4.54 -18.05 9.76
C ILE A 125 -3.06 -17.78 9.49
N CYS A 126 -2.75 -16.52 9.20
CA CYS A 126 -1.39 -16.01 9.21
C CYS A 126 -1.30 -14.83 10.16
N VAL A 127 -0.46 -14.94 11.18
CA VAL A 127 -0.19 -13.86 12.14
C VAL A 127 1.11 -13.17 11.78
N ILE A 128 1.06 -11.85 11.61
CA ILE A 128 2.16 -11.04 11.10
C ILE A 128 2.47 -9.95 12.12
N SER A 129 3.61 -10.08 12.81
CA SER A 129 4.08 -9.09 13.77
C SER A 129 5.57 -9.29 14.04
N LYS A 130 6.39 -8.25 13.83
CA LYS A 130 7.84 -8.33 14.08
C LYS A 130 8.17 -8.62 15.55
N SER A 131 7.44 -8.00 16.49
CA SER A 131 7.66 -8.22 17.93
C SER A 131 6.80 -9.34 18.52
N GLY A 132 5.63 -9.61 17.94
CA GLY A 132 4.60 -10.46 18.52
C GLY A 132 3.86 -9.86 19.71
N THR A 133 4.14 -8.59 20.05
CA THR A 133 3.57 -7.88 21.21
C THR A 133 2.65 -6.73 20.82
N THR A 134 2.48 -6.46 19.52
CA THR A 134 1.45 -5.52 19.04
C THR A 134 0.09 -5.97 19.53
N LEU A 135 -0.55 -5.17 20.39
CA LEU A 135 -1.65 -5.62 21.23
C LEU A 135 -2.86 -6.07 20.42
N GLU A 136 -3.27 -5.28 19.41
CA GLU A 136 -4.36 -5.57 18.48
C GLU A 136 -4.18 -6.95 17.83
N THR A 137 -2.99 -7.18 17.28
CA THR A 137 -2.64 -8.43 16.60
C THR A 137 -2.58 -9.61 17.59
N ALA A 138 -1.97 -9.41 18.76
CA ALA A 138 -1.78 -10.46 19.75
C ALA A 138 -3.11 -10.96 20.33
N ILE A 139 -4.07 -10.07 20.62
CA ILE A 139 -5.37 -10.49 21.15
C ILE A 139 -6.25 -11.16 20.09
N ALA A 140 -6.22 -10.68 18.84
CA ALA A 140 -6.93 -11.35 17.75
C ALA A 140 -6.34 -12.74 17.47
N PHE A 141 -5.01 -12.86 17.46
CA PHE A 141 -4.33 -14.15 17.33
C PHE A 141 -4.73 -15.13 18.44
N ARG A 142 -4.87 -14.68 19.70
CA ARG A 142 -5.37 -15.54 20.78
C ARG A 142 -6.75 -16.13 20.47
N VAL A 143 -7.67 -15.33 19.94
CA VAL A 143 -9.03 -15.78 19.58
C VAL A 143 -8.99 -16.84 18.48
N PHE A 144 -8.33 -16.54 17.36
CA PHE A 144 -8.35 -17.46 16.22
C PHE A 144 -7.48 -18.71 16.43
N ARG A 145 -6.38 -18.61 17.20
CA ARG A 145 -5.62 -19.78 17.62
C ARG A 145 -6.46 -20.70 18.49
N ASP A 146 -7.16 -20.16 19.49
CA ASP A 146 -8.06 -20.94 20.36
C ASP A 146 -9.16 -21.65 19.55
N MET A 147 -9.74 -20.96 18.56
CA MET A 147 -10.72 -21.57 17.65
C MET A 147 -10.13 -22.72 16.83
N LEU A 148 -8.95 -22.54 16.22
CA LEU A 148 -8.28 -23.59 15.44
C LEU A 148 -7.91 -24.79 16.32
N GLU A 149 -7.34 -24.56 17.50
CA GLU A 149 -6.95 -25.63 18.43
C GLU A 149 -8.17 -26.39 18.96
N LYS A 150 -9.30 -25.72 19.23
CA LYS A 150 -10.55 -26.38 19.64
C LYS A 150 -11.18 -27.20 18.52
N ARG A 151 -11.08 -26.74 17.27
CA ARG A 151 -11.69 -27.42 16.12
C ARG A 151 -10.86 -28.61 15.63
N TYR A 152 -9.55 -28.40 15.44
CA TYR A 152 -8.67 -29.36 14.77
C TYR A 152 -7.72 -30.10 15.72
N GLY A 153 -7.67 -29.67 16.99
CA GLY A 153 -6.61 -30.08 17.90
C GLY A 153 -5.26 -29.45 17.54
N LYS A 154 -4.33 -29.43 18.50
CA LYS A 154 -3.01 -28.80 18.30
C LYS A 154 -2.20 -29.39 17.14
N ALA A 155 -2.34 -30.69 16.90
CA ALA A 155 -1.56 -31.41 15.91
C ALA A 155 -1.86 -30.97 14.47
N GLU A 156 -3.12 -30.69 14.14
CA GLU A 156 -3.51 -30.17 12.83
C GLU A 156 -3.53 -28.63 12.80
N ALA A 157 -3.91 -27.98 13.91
CA ALA A 157 -3.90 -26.52 13.99
C ALA A 157 -2.52 -25.92 13.66
N LYS A 158 -1.42 -26.60 14.03
CA LYS A 158 -0.06 -26.14 13.71
C LYS A 158 0.19 -25.97 12.20
N ASP A 159 -0.44 -26.79 11.35
CA ASP A 159 -0.25 -26.77 9.90
C ASP A 159 -1.15 -25.73 9.19
N ARG A 160 -2.11 -25.18 9.95
CA ARG A 160 -3.06 -24.11 9.57
C ARG A 160 -2.67 -22.73 10.11
N ILE A 161 -1.63 -22.64 10.94
CA ILE A 161 -1.13 -21.40 11.53
C ILE A 161 0.25 -21.09 10.95
N ILE A 162 0.36 -19.94 10.27
CA ILE A 162 1.64 -19.41 9.81
C ILE A 162 2.02 -18.18 10.64
N ALA A 163 3.28 -18.10 11.06
CA ALA A 163 3.79 -16.92 11.78
C ALA A 163 4.85 -16.18 10.95
N ILE A 164 4.61 -14.90 10.68
CA ILE A 164 5.56 -14.02 10.00
C ILE A 164 6.09 -12.99 11.01
N THR A 165 7.36 -13.12 11.38
CA THR A 165 7.95 -12.43 12.54
C THR A 165 9.45 -12.24 12.35
N ASP A 166 10.10 -11.54 13.29
CA ASP A 166 11.57 -11.47 13.34
C ASP A 166 12.22 -12.87 13.30
N LYS A 167 13.41 -12.97 12.70
CA LYS A 167 14.16 -14.24 12.55
C LYS A 167 14.39 -14.96 13.88
N ASN A 168 14.75 -14.21 14.93
CA ASN A 168 15.29 -14.79 16.17
C ASN A 168 14.61 -14.27 17.45
N LYS A 169 13.91 -13.14 17.39
CA LYS A 169 13.43 -12.41 18.58
C LYS A 169 11.91 -12.25 18.59
N GLY A 170 11.39 -11.89 19.77
CA GLY A 170 10.00 -11.51 19.96
C GLY A 170 9.09 -12.66 20.38
N ALA A 171 7.98 -12.31 21.02
CA ALA A 171 7.04 -13.26 21.61
C ALA A 171 6.43 -14.19 20.56
N LEU A 172 6.18 -13.70 19.35
CA LEU A 172 5.60 -14.52 18.28
C LEU A 172 6.60 -15.56 17.76
N ARG A 173 7.90 -15.23 17.70
CA ARG A 173 8.96 -16.19 17.36
C ARG A 173 9.04 -17.30 18.41
N GLU A 174 9.00 -16.95 19.69
CA GLU A 174 9.00 -17.92 20.79
C GLU A 174 7.78 -18.86 20.73
N ILE A 175 6.58 -18.30 20.50
CA ILE A 175 5.36 -19.08 20.34
C ILE A 175 5.46 -20.03 19.14
N ALA A 176 5.91 -19.54 17.99
CA ALA A 176 6.04 -20.35 16.78
C ALA A 176 7.03 -21.51 16.96
N ASN A 177 8.17 -21.26 17.59
CA ASN A 177 9.16 -22.30 17.91
C ASN A 177 8.60 -23.34 18.88
N LYS A 178 7.84 -22.90 19.89
CA LYS A 178 7.24 -23.79 20.89
C LYS A 178 6.16 -24.70 20.31
N GLU A 179 5.26 -24.13 19.50
CA GLU A 179 4.10 -24.87 18.97
C GLU A 179 4.41 -25.53 17.61
N GLY A 180 5.57 -25.24 17.01
CA GLY A 180 6.02 -25.84 15.76
C GLY A 180 5.31 -25.29 14.52
N TYR A 181 4.96 -24.00 14.53
CA TYR A 181 4.34 -23.34 13.38
C TYR A 181 5.37 -23.12 12.27
N GLU A 182 4.92 -23.19 11.01
CA GLU A 182 5.72 -22.72 9.89
C GLU A 182 5.89 -21.20 9.97
N THR A 183 7.10 -20.71 9.64
CA THR A 183 7.43 -19.30 9.78
C THR A 183 8.11 -18.71 8.57
N PHE A 184 7.81 -17.44 8.30
CA PHE A 184 8.59 -16.58 7.41
C PHE A 184 9.19 -15.40 8.19
N GLU A 185 10.21 -14.77 7.61
CA GLU A 185 10.96 -13.70 8.27
C GLU A 185 10.50 -12.32 7.79
N ILE A 186 10.42 -11.36 8.72
CA ILE A 186 10.43 -9.93 8.39
C ILE A 186 11.87 -9.45 8.58
N PRO A 187 12.58 -9.04 7.51
CA PRO A 187 13.97 -8.61 7.62
C PRO A 187 14.16 -7.49 8.66
N SER A 188 15.22 -7.59 9.46
CA SER A 188 15.45 -6.64 10.55
C SER A 188 15.69 -5.21 10.04
N ASN A 189 16.33 -5.09 8.86
CA ASN A 189 16.63 -3.86 8.15
C ASN A 189 15.51 -3.41 7.18
N ILE A 190 14.28 -3.90 7.35
CA ILE A 190 13.10 -3.41 6.64
C ILE A 190 12.06 -2.94 7.66
N GLY A 191 11.60 -1.70 7.49
CA GLY A 191 10.53 -1.11 8.29
C GLY A 191 9.15 -1.61 7.83
N GLY A 192 8.17 -1.64 8.72
CA GLY A 192 6.85 -2.23 8.42
C GLY A 192 6.14 -1.58 7.22
N ARG A 193 6.18 -0.26 7.08
CA ARG A 193 5.55 0.43 5.93
C ARG A 193 6.26 0.19 4.58
N TYR A 194 7.46 -0.37 4.60
CA TYR A 194 8.28 -0.77 3.44
C TYR A 194 8.37 -2.31 3.28
N SER A 195 7.50 -3.08 3.94
CA SER A 195 7.58 -4.55 3.95
C SER A 195 6.62 -5.25 2.99
N VAL A 196 6.01 -4.52 2.04
CA VAL A 196 4.99 -5.09 1.13
C VAL A 196 5.58 -6.17 0.23
N LEU A 197 6.83 -6.01 -0.22
CA LEU A 197 7.52 -6.96 -1.08
C LEU A 197 8.24 -8.08 -0.30
N THR A 198 7.88 -8.29 0.97
CA THR A 198 8.41 -9.35 1.85
C THR A 198 7.33 -10.39 2.12
N PRO A 199 7.64 -11.52 2.78
CA PRO A 199 6.62 -12.50 3.16
C PRO A 199 5.43 -11.90 3.92
N ALA A 200 5.65 -10.78 4.65
CA ALA A 200 4.62 -10.06 5.41
C ALA A 200 3.37 -9.71 4.58
N ALA A 201 3.50 -9.51 3.26
CA ALA A 201 2.33 -9.34 2.40
C ALA A 201 2.24 -10.41 1.30
N LEU A 202 3.38 -10.87 0.75
CA LEU A 202 3.43 -11.85 -0.34
C LEU A 202 2.71 -13.16 0.00
N LEU A 203 2.74 -13.64 1.25
CA LEU A 203 2.02 -14.86 1.59
C LEU A 203 0.51 -14.68 1.48
N THR A 204 -0.03 -13.57 1.98
CA THR A 204 -1.48 -13.29 1.87
C THR A 204 -1.89 -13.12 0.42
N MET A 205 -1.07 -12.43 -0.39
CA MET A 205 -1.30 -12.30 -1.85
C MET A 205 -1.33 -13.67 -2.53
N ALA A 206 -0.32 -14.51 -2.28
CA ALA A 206 -0.26 -15.84 -2.87
C ALA A 206 -1.43 -16.72 -2.42
N VAL A 207 -1.86 -16.64 -1.15
CA VAL A 207 -3.05 -17.35 -0.68
C VAL A 207 -4.29 -16.87 -1.42
N ALA A 208 -4.41 -15.57 -1.70
CA ALA A 208 -5.44 -15.00 -2.56
C ALA A 208 -5.23 -15.32 -4.06
N GLY A 209 -4.37 -16.26 -4.44
CA GLY A 209 -4.19 -16.63 -5.85
C GLY A 209 -3.48 -15.59 -6.72
N ILE A 210 -3.02 -14.48 -6.16
CA ILE A 210 -2.26 -13.44 -6.87
C ILE A 210 -0.89 -14.00 -7.27
N ASN A 211 -0.46 -13.75 -8.50
CA ASN A 211 0.85 -14.18 -8.97
C ASN A 211 1.99 -13.33 -8.41
N ILE A 212 2.52 -13.73 -7.25
CA ILE A 212 3.60 -13.01 -6.57
C ILE A 212 4.93 -12.97 -7.34
N GLU A 213 5.16 -13.86 -8.31
CA GLU A 213 6.35 -13.78 -9.17
C GLU A 213 6.25 -12.58 -10.11
N GLU A 214 5.06 -12.31 -10.67
CA GLU A 214 4.81 -11.13 -11.50
C GLU A 214 4.86 -9.85 -10.65
N VAL A 215 4.35 -9.86 -9.41
CA VAL A 215 4.55 -8.76 -8.45
C VAL A 215 6.04 -8.44 -8.27
N MET A 216 6.85 -9.45 -7.95
CA MET A 216 8.29 -9.25 -7.71
C MET A 216 9.04 -8.83 -8.97
N LYS A 217 8.65 -9.34 -10.14
CA LYS A 217 9.18 -8.92 -11.44
C LYS A 217 8.86 -7.44 -11.71
N GLY A 218 7.64 -7.00 -11.44
CA GLY A 218 7.24 -5.60 -11.55
C GLY A 218 8.08 -4.68 -10.67
N ALA A 219 8.30 -5.08 -9.42
CA ALA A 219 9.17 -4.37 -8.49
C ALA A 219 10.63 -4.34 -8.96
N ARG A 220 11.14 -5.44 -9.55
CA ARG A 220 12.51 -5.50 -10.11
C ARG A 220 12.68 -4.59 -11.33
N ASP A 221 11.66 -4.52 -12.18
CA ASP A 221 11.64 -3.59 -13.31
C ASP A 221 11.68 -2.13 -12.82
N ALA A 222 10.92 -1.82 -11.77
CA ALA A 222 10.93 -0.50 -11.14
C ALA A 222 12.29 -0.19 -10.49
N TYR A 223 12.88 -1.16 -9.78
CA TYR A 223 14.23 -1.06 -9.22
C TYR A 223 15.23 -0.68 -10.29
N SER A 224 15.24 -1.41 -11.41
CA SER A 224 16.16 -1.17 -12.53
C SER A 224 15.93 0.20 -13.18
N SER A 225 14.66 0.60 -13.35
CA SER A 225 14.28 1.86 -14.00
C SER A 225 14.58 3.10 -13.13
N TYR A 226 14.47 2.98 -11.81
CA TYR A 226 14.64 4.09 -10.87
C TYR A 226 15.97 4.05 -10.10
N ASN A 227 16.85 3.13 -10.46
CA ASN A 227 18.27 3.16 -10.08
C ASN A 227 19.08 4.05 -11.05
N ASP A 228 18.58 5.25 -11.29
CA ASP A 228 19.23 6.28 -12.10
C ASP A 228 19.31 7.57 -11.27
N PRO A 229 20.49 8.12 -10.99
CA PRO A 229 20.63 9.35 -10.20
C PRO A 229 20.12 10.60 -10.93
N LYS A 230 19.85 10.53 -12.24
CA LYS A 230 19.40 11.69 -13.02
C LYS A 230 17.93 11.99 -12.77
N LEU A 231 17.64 13.23 -12.35
CA LEU A 231 16.27 13.68 -12.10
C LEU A 231 15.39 13.59 -13.36
N GLN A 232 15.92 13.95 -14.54
CA GLN A 232 15.12 14.05 -15.77
C GLN A 232 14.49 12.73 -16.23
N SER A 233 15.22 11.63 -16.09
CA SER A 233 14.80 10.28 -16.49
C SER A 233 14.09 9.52 -15.38
N ASN A 234 14.11 10.02 -14.15
CA ASN A 234 13.61 9.31 -12.97
C ASN A 234 12.29 9.90 -12.46
N ASN A 235 11.16 9.39 -12.94
CA ASN A 235 9.83 9.89 -12.57
C ASN A 235 9.52 9.76 -11.06
N CYS A 236 10.15 8.80 -10.37
CA CYS A 236 10.04 8.68 -8.92
C CYS A 236 10.67 9.90 -8.21
N TYR A 237 11.83 10.35 -8.68
CA TYR A 237 12.47 11.57 -8.17
C TYR A 237 11.72 12.83 -8.57
N ARG A 238 11.22 12.90 -9.81
CA ARG A 238 10.38 14.02 -10.26
C ARG A 238 9.13 14.17 -9.39
N TYR A 239 8.44 13.07 -9.08
CA TYR A 239 7.31 13.08 -8.16
C TYR A 239 7.70 13.62 -6.77
N SER A 240 8.82 13.12 -6.22
CA SER A 240 9.33 13.56 -4.91
C SER A 240 9.64 15.07 -4.87
N VAL A 241 10.28 15.58 -5.92
CA VAL A 241 10.62 17.01 -6.06
C VAL A 241 9.37 17.87 -6.22
N LEU A 242 8.43 17.46 -7.08
CA LEU A 242 7.16 18.18 -7.29
C LEU A 242 6.40 18.36 -5.97
N ARG A 243 6.26 17.28 -5.17
CA ARG A 243 5.62 17.35 -3.85
C ARG A 243 6.32 18.34 -2.92
N ASN A 244 7.65 18.31 -2.86
CA ASN A 244 8.43 19.21 -2.01
C ASN A 244 8.36 20.68 -2.47
N ILE A 245 8.33 20.92 -3.78
CA ILE A 245 8.07 22.26 -4.34
C ILE A 245 6.69 22.75 -3.91
N LEU A 246 5.64 21.93 -4.09
CA LEU A 246 4.27 22.30 -3.71
C LEU A 246 4.15 22.56 -2.21
N TYR A 247 4.81 21.76 -1.37
CA TYR A 247 4.89 21.99 0.06
C TYR A 247 5.52 23.35 0.40
N LYS A 248 6.64 23.71 -0.24
CA LYS A 248 7.28 25.03 -0.10
C LYS A 248 6.38 26.17 -0.58
N LYS A 249 5.47 25.91 -1.53
CA LYS A 249 4.44 26.85 -2.01
C LYS A 249 3.16 26.87 -1.15
N GLY A 250 3.18 26.24 0.03
CA GLY A 250 2.05 26.27 0.97
C GLY A 250 0.96 25.23 0.72
N LYS A 251 1.23 24.22 -0.14
CA LYS A 251 0.33 23.09 -0.34
C LYS A 251 0.65 22.00 0.68
N HIS A 252 -0.09 22.00 1.79
CA HIS A 252 0.17 21.13 2.94
C HIS A 252 -0.70 19.87 2.97
N ILE A 253 -1.61 19.71 2.02
CA ILE A 253 -2.46 18.51 1.86
C ILE A 253 -2.23 17.95 0.46
N GLU A 254 -1.93 16.67 0.37
CA GLU A 254 -1.93 15.92 -0.89
C GLU A 254 -3.07 14.92 -0.86
N THR A 255 -3.94 14.98 -1.85
CA THR A 255 -4.97 13.96 -2.07
C THR A 255 -4.48 12.99 -3.13
N LEU A 256 -4.21 11.74 -2.75
CA LEU A 256 -4.04 10.66 -3.72
C LEU A 256 -5.41 10.21 -4.20
N ILE A 257 -5.62 10.23 -5.51
CA ILE A 257 -6.91 9.99 -6.15
C ILE A 257 -6.79 8.81 -7.10
N ASN A 258 -7.79 7.94 -7.08
CA ASN A 258 -8.00 6.90 -8.08
C ASN A 258 -9.42 7.00 -8.63
N TYR A 259 -9.64 6.42 -9.82
CA TYR A 259 -10.98 6.30 -10.43
C TYR A 259 -11.57 4.89 -10.28
N GLU A 260 -10.86 4.01 -9.57
CA GLU A 260 -11.12 2.59 -9.51
C GLU A 260 -11.38 2.19 -8.05
N PRO A 261 -12.61 1.80 -7.68
CA PRO A 261 -12.96 1.48 -6.30
C PRO A 261 -12.03 0.44 -5.65
N SER A 262 -11.52 -0.52 -6.43
CA SER A 262 -10.57 -1.56 -6.01
C SER A 262 -9.23 -1.02 -5.50
N MET A 263 -8.90 0.24 -5.79
CA MET A 263 -7.64 0.88 -5.38
C MET A 263 -7.74 1.64 -4.05
N GLU A 264 -8.87 1.59 -3.33
CA GLU A 264 -9.04 2.30 -2.05
C GLU A 264 -7.90 1.99 -1.07
N TYR A 265 -7.60 0.70 -0.89
CA TYR A 265 -6.57 0.26 0.05
C TYR A 265 -5.15 0.48 -0.44
N PHE A 266 -4.93 0.58 -1.75
CA PHE A 266 -3.65 1.10 -2.25
C PHE A 266 -3.45 2.55 -1.77
N GLY A 267 -4.50 3.37 -1.80
CA GLY A 267 -4.47 4.71 -1.23
C GLY A 267 -4.23 4.71 0.28
N LYS A 268 -4.86 3.81 1.05
CA LYS A 268 -4.61 3.69 2.50
C LYS A 268 -3.17 3.24 2.81
N TRP A 269 -2.60 2.35 2.00
CA TRP A 269 -1.19 1.98 2.10
C TRP A 269 -0.27 3.17 1.82
N TRP A 270 -0.50 3.90 0.72
CA TRP A 270 0.24 5.13 0.38
C TRP A 270 0.15 6.16 1.51
N GLN A 271 -1.04 6.31 2.11
CA GLN A 271 -1.27 7.22 3.23
C GLN A 271 -0.36 6.90 4.42
N GLN A 272 -0.24 5.61 4.78
CA GLN A 272 0.69 5.18 5.82
C GLN A 272 2.14 5.46 5.41
N LEU A 273 2.51 5.09 4.18
CA LEU A 273 3.88 5.21 3.68
C LEU A 273 4.37 6.65 3.79
N PHE A 274 3.66 7.63 3.25
CA PHE A 274 4.06 9.04 3.30
C PHE A 274 3.82 9.67 4.68
N GLY A 275 2.68 9.39 5.32
CA GLY A 275 2.33 10.00 6.60
C GLY A 275 3.30 9.65 7.73
N GLU A 276 3.63 8.35 7.90
CA GLU A 276 4.61 7.94 8.92
C GLU A 276 6.04 8.32 8.57
N SER A 277 6.37 8.47 7.29
CA SER A 277 7.73 8.81 6.86
C SER A 277 8.00 10.32 6.98
N GLU A 278 7.03 11.18 6.64
CA GLU A 278 7.24 12.62 6.52
C GLU A 278 6.66 13.44 7.68
N GLY A 279 5.65 12.94 8.40
CA GLY A 279 4.96 13.63 9.49
C GLY A 279 5.79 13.74 10.77
N LYS A 280 6.87 14.53 10.73
CA LYS A 280 7.88 14.61 11.80
C LYS A 280 8.33 16.05 12.03
N GLU A 281 8.73 16.33 13.28
CA GLU A 281 9.37 17.62 13.62
C GLU A 281 8.53 18.86 13.26
N GLY A 282 7.20 18.74 13.25
CA GLY A 282 6.30 19.83 12.84
C GLY A 282 6.27 20.09 11.34
N LYS A 283 6.80 19.18 10.52
CA LYS A 283 6.81 19.20 9.06
C LYS A 283 5.95 18.07 8.49
N GLY A 284 5.76 18.11 7.17
CA GLY A 284 5.16 17.03 6.39
C GLY A 284 3.93 17.49 5.62
N ILE A 285 3.68 16.81 4.51
CA ILE A 285 2.44 16.94 3.75
C ILE A 285 1.42 16.00 4.41
N PHE A 286 0.21 16.48 4.67
CA PHE A 286 -0.87 15.63 5.16
C PHE A 286 -1.40 14.75 4.02
N PRO A 287 -1.28 13.41 4.11
CA PRO A 287 -1.74 12.52 3.06
C PRO A 287 -3.24 12.23 3.24
N ALA A 288 -4.02 12.61 2.23
CA ALA A 288 -5.44 12.30 2.09
C ALA A 288 -5.66 11.35 0.91
N VAL A 289 -6.76 10.60 0.94
CA VAL A 289 -7.12 9.64 -0.11
C VAL A 289 -8.56 9.92 -0.52
N LEU A 290 -8.82 10.06 -1.81
CA LEU A 290 -10.16 10.23 -2.37
C LEU A 290 -10.38 9.24 -3.53
N GLN A 291 -11.64 8.93 -3.81
CA GLN A 291 -12.05 8.05 -4.91
C GLN A 291 -13.00 8.77 -5.84
N PHE A 292 -12.60 8.96 -7.09
CA PHE A 292 -13.43 9.62 -8.09
C PHE A 292 -14.17 8.60 -8.98
N SER A 293 -15.34 8.94 -9.51
CA SER A 293 -16.06 10.21 -9.35
C SER A 293 -16.82 10.37 -8.02
N THR A 294 -16.90 9.33 -7.18
CA THR A 294 -17.68 9.34 -5.92
C THR A 294 -17.42 10.58 -5.06
N ASP A 295 -16.16 10.90 -4.78
CA ASP A 295 -15.76 12.00 -3.91
C ASP A 295 -15.80 13.37 -4.59
N LEU A 296 -16.04 13.45 -5.90
CA LEU A 296 -16.45 14.73 -6.51
C LEU A 296 -17.80 15.20 -5.92
N HIS A 297 -18.63 14.28 -5.43
CA HIS A 297 -19.93 14.56 -4.82
C HIS A 297 -19.87 14.71 -3.29
N SER A 298 -18.67 14.77 -2.69
CA SER A 298 -18.47 15.05 -1.27
C SER A 298 -17.40 16.13 -1.08
N MET A 299 -16.20 15.89 -1.63
CA MET A 299 -15.02 16.73 -1.54
C MET A 299 -14.78 17.61 -2.76
N GLY A 300 -15.46 17.36 -3.89
CA GLY A 300 -15.30 18.15 -5.13
C GLY A 300 -15.49 19.65 -4.92
N GLN A 301 -16.50 20.07 -4.16
CA GLN A 301 -16.70 21.47 -3.79
C GLN A 301 -15.51 22.07 -3.04
N TYR A 302 -14.90 21.32 -2.11
CA TYR A 302 -13.75 21.79 -1.35
C TYR A 302 -12.49 21.89 -2.23
N LEU A 303 -12.27 20.93 -3.12
CA LEU A 303 -11.15 20.97 -4.06
C LEU A 303 -11.29 22.14 -5.05
N GLN A 304 -12.51 22.42 -5.50
CA GLN A 304 -12.79 23.49 -6.46
C GLN A 304 -12.73 24.89 -5.85
N GLU A 305 -13.32 25.12 -4.67
CA GLU A 305 -13.50 26.49 -4.11
C GLU A 305 -13.05 26.64 -2.65
N GLY A 306 -12.59 25.55 -2.02
CA GLY A 306 -12.07 25.58 -0.66
C GLY A 306 -10.66 26.19 -0.55
N SER A 307 -10.01 25.93 0.59
CA SER A 307 -8.68 26.48 0.86
C SER A 307 -7.66 25.96 -0.14
N LYS A 308 -6.85 26.86 -0.71
CA LYS A 308 -5.85 26.55 -1.76
C LYS A 308 -4.54 25.99 -1.20
N ASN A 309 -4.63 25.21 -0.13
CA ASN A 309 -3.51 24.49 0.50
C ASN A 309 -3.48 22.99 0.11
N VAL A 310 -4.27 22.58 -0.89
CA VAL A 310 -4.34 21.21 -1.41
C VAL A 310 -3.68 21.12 -2.78
N PHE A 311 -3.09 19.96 -3.08
CA PHE A 311 -2.80 19.50 -4.43
C PHE A 311 -3.20 18.03 -4.59
N GLU A 312 -3.41 17.61 -5.84
CA GLU A 312 -3.89 16.28 -6.19
C GLU A 312 -2.78 15.47 -6.86
N THR A 313 -2.69 14.19 -6.50
CA THR A 313 -1.92 13.19 -7.24
C THR A 313 -2.89 12.11 -7.70
N ILE A 314 -3.17 12.04 -9.00
CA ILE A 314 -4.11 11.09 -9.58
C ILE A 314 -3.34 9.88 -10.13
N ILE A 315 -3.72 8.67 -9.72
CA ILE A 315 -3.30 7.44 -10.37
C ILE A 315 -4.30 7.11 -11.46
N LYS A 316 -3.88 7.23 -12.72
CA LYS A 316 -4.72 6.97 -13.88
C LYS A 316 -4.43 5.59 -14.47
N VAL A 317 -5.43 4.72 -14.50
CA VAL A 317 -5.35 3.44 -15.23
C VAL A 317 -5.63 3.70 -16.71
N LYS A 318 -4.70 3.27 -17.58
CA LYS A 318 -4.82 3.41 -19.03
C LYS A 318 -5.76 2.36 -19.63
N ASN A 319 -5.52 1.09 -19.31
CA ASN A 319 -6.30 -0.05 -19.78
C ASN A 319 -6.89 -0.80 -18.56
N PRO A 320 -8.11 -0.46 -18.13
CA PRO A 320 -8.82 -1.24 -17.13
C PRO A 320 -9.10 -2.68 -17.63
N PRO A 321 -9.22 -3.67 -16.72
CA PRO A 321 -9.28 -5.09 -17.09
C PRO A 321 -10.59 -5.48 -17.78
N GLU A 322 -11.69 -4.83 -17.41
CA GLU A 322 -13.02 -5.05 -17.97
C GLU A 322 -13.71 -3.71 -18.25
N ASP A 323 -14.71 -3.73 -19.13
CA ASP A 323 -15.50 -2.56 -19.50
C ASP A 323 -16.92 -2.96 -19.92
N MET A 324 -17.81 -1.98 -19.92
CA MET A 324 -19.21 -2.17 -20.27
C MET A 324 -19.68 -1.03 -21.17
N ASN A 325 -20.38 -1.38 -22.25
CA ASN A 325 -21.06 -0.39 -23.10
C ASN A 325 -22.23 0.25 -22.34
N ILE A 326 -22.47 1.54 -22.58
CA ILE A 326 -23.65 2.21 -22.04
C ILE A 326 -24.91 1.65 -22.72
N PRO A 327 -25.88 1.09 -21.97
CA PRO A 327 -27.12 0.59 -22.54
C PRO A 327 -27.97 1.76 -23.06
N CYS A 328 -28.88 1.46 -24.01
CA CYS A 328 -29.79 2.44 -24.58
C CYS A 328 -31.22 1.94 -24.55
N PHE A 329 -32.15 2.89 -24.47
CA PHE A 329 -33.58 2.61 -24.38
C PHE A 329 -34.34 3.49 -25.38
N ASP A 330 -35.41 2.95 -25.98
CA ASP A 330 -36.15 3.63 -27.05
C ASP A 330 -36.85 4.92 -26.57
N ASP A 331 -37.25 5.00 -25.29
CA ASP A 331 -37.96 6.16 -24.74
C ASP A 331 -37.04 7.34 -24.36
N ASP A 332 -35.75 7.08 -24.15
CA ASP A 332 -34.68 8.03 -23.81
C ASP A 332 -35.10 9.11 -22.81
N ILE A 333 -35.87 8.73 -21.78
CA ILE A 333 -36.42 9.68 -20.80
C ILE A 333 -35.30 10.45 -20.10
N GLU A 334 -34.18 9.76 -19.85
CA GLU A 334 -32.97 10.26 -19.21
C GLU A 334 -32.12 11.13 -20.14
N ARG A 335 -32.40 11.08 -21.45
CA ARG A 335 -31.64 11.77 -22.51
C ARG A 335 -30.18 11.38 -22.54
N LEU A 336 -29.89 10.09 -22.36
CA LEU A 336 -28.54 9.52 -22.30
C LEU A 336 -28.16 8.71 -23.54
N ASN A 337 -29.07 8.50 -24.50
CA ASN A 337 -28.76 7.77 -25.73
C ASN A 337 -27.65 8.43 -26.59
N TYR A 338 -27.25 9.67 -26.32
CA TYR A 338 -26.08 10.28 -26.94
C TYR A 338 -24.75 9.60 -26.53
N LEU A 339 -24.77 8.76 -25.49
CA LEU A 339 -23.64 7.98 -24.98
C LEU A 339 -23.58 6.56 -25.54
N LYS A 340 -24.48 6.18 -26.46
CA LYS A 340 -24.68 4.79 -26.92
C LYS A 340 -23.45 4.07 -27.50
N ASP A 341 -22.52 4.84 -28.05
CA ASP A 341 -21.31 4.34 -28.70
C ASP A 341 -20.10 4.41 -27.75
N MET A 342 -20.35 4.64 -26.46
CA MET A 342 -19.33 4.81 -25.43
C MET A 342 -19.41 3.70 -24.39
N THR A 343 -18.29 3.48 -23.71
CA THR A 343 -18.21 2.60 -22.55
C THR A 343 -18.19 3.39 -21.23
N PHE A 344 -18.36 2.70 -20.10
CA PHE A 344 -18.17 3.33 -18.79
C PHE A 344 -16.75 3.91 -18.63
N ASN A 345 -15.72 3.24 -19.17
CA ASN A 345 -14.37 3.79 -19.11
C ASN A 345 -14.17 5.01 -20.01
N ASP A 346 -14.84 5.10 -21.16
CA ASP A 346 -14.84 6.33 -21.96
C ASP A 346 -15.41 7.51 -21.17
N ILE A 347 -16.52 7.30 -20.47
CA ILE A 347 -17.14 8.32 -19.61
C ILE A 347 -16.22 8.68 -18.45
N SER A 348 -15.64 7.68 -17.77
CA SER A 348 -14.67 7.88 -16.69
C SER A 348 -13.45 8.69 -17.15
N ASN A 349 -12.94 8.41 -18.36
CA ASN A 349 -11.84 9.16 -18.97
C ASN A 349 -12.20 10.63 -19.26
N ILE A 350 -13.43 10.88 -19.71
CA ILE A 350 -13.91 12.26 -19.95
C ILE A 350 -14.13 12.99 -18.63
N ALA A 351 -14.74 12.34 -17.64
CA ALA A 351 -14.91 12.89 -16.29
C ALA A 351 -13.55 13.24 -15.67
N TYR A 352 -12.56 12.37 -15.82
CA TYR A 352 -11.17 12.61 -15.42
C TYR A 352 -10.58 13.88 -16.02
N LYS A 353 -10.64 14.01 -17.36
CA LYS A 353 -10.12 15.20 -18.05
C LYS A 353 -10.87 16.47 -17.64
N GLY A 354 -12.20 16.37 -17.48
CA GLY A 354 -13.05 17.48 -17.06
C GLY A 354 -12.73 17.96 -15.64
N ALA A 355 -12.65 17.02 -14.69
CA ALA A 355 -12.34 17.33 -13.29
C ALA A 355 -10.93 17.92 -13.13
N MET A 356 -9.92 17.32 -13.78
CA MET A 356 -8.56 17.87 -13.78
C MET A 356 -8.53 19.32 -14.25
N LYS A 357 -9.12 19.58 -15.42
CA LYS A 357 -9.14 20.93 -15.99
C LYS A 357 -9.85 21.91 -15.05
N ALA A 358 -10.98 21.53 -14.49
CA ALA A 358 -11.73 22.37 -13.55
C ALA A 358 -10.92 22.68 -12.27
N HIS A 359 -10.23 21.68 -11.71
CA HIS A 359 -9.41 21.85 -10.51
C HIS A 359 -8.16 22.71 -10.78
N GLU A 360 -7.50 22.52 -11.94
CA GLU A 360 -6.38 23.36 -12.38
C GLU A 360 -6.81 24.82 -12.58
N GLU A 361 -7.94 25.06 -13.27
CA GLU A 361 -8.55 26.39 -13.41
C GLU A 361 -8.97 26.98 -12.05
N GLY A 362 -9.32 26.12 -11.10
CA GLY A 362 -9.59 26.47 -9.70
C GLY A 362 -8.34 26.72 -8.86
N GLY A 363 -7.13 26.56 -9.40
CA GLY A 363 -5.87 26.80 -8.68
C GLY A 363 -5.42 25.65 -7.76
N THR A 364 -5.97 24.46 -7.95
CA THR A 364 -5.55 23.21 -7.29
C THR A 364 -4.57 22.48 -8.21
N PRO A 365 -3.29 22.34 -7.85
CA PRO A 365 -2.31 21.67 -8.68
C PRO A 365 -2.60 20.18 -8.82
N VAL A 366 -2.42 19.65 -10.03
CA VAL A 366 -2.61 18.23 -10.32
C VAL A 366 -1.31 17.61 -10.83
N ILE A 367 -0.94 16.49 -10.24
CA ILE A 367 0.05 15.55 -10.71
C ILE A 367 -0.70 14.30 -11.17
N SER A 368 -0.42 13.80 -12.37
CA SER A 368 -0.97 12.54 -12.88
C SER A 368 0.15 11.51 -12.99
N LEU A 369 -0.10 10.32 -12.44
CA LEU A 369 0.71 9.13 -12.57
C LEU A 369 -0.09 8.10 -13.37
N GLU A 370 0.24 7.93 -14.65
CA GLU A 370 -0.44 6.96 -15.51
C GLU A 370 0.21 5.59 -15.39
N ILE A 371 -0.62 4.57 -15.16
CA ILE A 371 -0.25 3.17 -15.09
C ILE A 371 -0.92 2.40 -16.25
N PRO A 372 -0.26 1.37 -16.82
CA PRO A 372 -0.77 0.71 -18.02
C PRO A 372 -2.06 -0.09 -17.78
N ALA A 373 -2.19 -0.78 -16.64
CA ALA A 373 -3.30 -1.67 -16.32
C ALA A 373 -3.33 -1.99 -14.81
N ILE A 374 -4.41 -2.61 -14.35
CA ILE A 374 -4.50 -3.25 -13.03
C ILE A 374 -4.06 -4.71 -13.17
N GLU A 375 -2.81 -5.00 -12.83
CA GLU A 375 -2.21 -6.33 -12.91
C GLU A 375 -1.09 -6.48 -11.88
N GLU A 376 -0.66 -7.71 -11.59
CA GLU A 376 0.34 -8.01 -10.55
C GLU A 376 1.67 -7.30 -10.78
N GLN A 377 2.16 -7.32 -12.01
CA GLN A 377 3.40 -6.63 -12.38
C GLN A 377 3.27 -5.12 -12.14
N CYS A 378 2.13 -4.52 -12.47
CA CYS A 378 1.86 -3.11 -12.22
C CYS A 378 1.85 -2.79 -10.72
N PHE A 379 1.18 -3.60 -9.92
CA PHE A 379 1.15 -3.42 -8.46
C PHE A 379 2.57 -3.42 -7.86
N GLY A 380 3.40 -4.41 -8.20
CA GLY A 380 4.77 -4.48 -7.68
C GLY A 380 5.63 -3.28 -8.07
N HIS A 381 5.46 -2.79 -9.30
CA HIS A 381 6.19 -1.61 -9.78
C HIS A 381 5.71 -0.32 -9.09
N MET A 382 4.41 -0.16 -8.89
CA MET A 382 3.83 0.97 -8.17
C MET A 382 4.28 1.00 -6.70
N VAL A 383 4.32 -0.16 -6.04
CA VAL A 383 4.83 -0.27 -4.67
C VAL A 383 6.26 0.27 -4.59
N TYR A 384 7.16 -0.24 -5.42
CA TYR A 384 8.56 0.20 -5.40
C TYR A 384 8.71 1.69 -5.82
N PHE A 385 7.93 2.15 -6.81
CA PHE A 385 7.90 3.57 -7.20
C PHE A 385 7.59 4.47 -6.00
N MET A 386 6.53 4.15 -5.26
CA MET A 386 6.09 4.95 -4.12
C MET A 386 7.06 4.85 -2.94
N GLU A 387 7.61 3.67 -2.65
CA GLU A 387 8.62 3.49 -1.60
C GLU A 387 9.86 4.35 -1.88
N LYS A 388 10.38 4.27 -3.11
CA LYS A 388 11.55 5.05 -3.54
C LYS A 388 11.26 6.56 -3.52
N ALA A 389 10.07 6.98 -3.94
CA ALA A 389 9.69 8.39 -3.95
C ALA A 389 9.53 8.93 -2.53
N CYS A 390 8.90 8.16 -1.64
CA CYS A 390 8.73 8.52 -0.25
C CYS A 390 10.07 8.70 0.47
N ALA A 391 11.02 7.79 0.26
CA ALA A 391 12.36 7.90 0.83
C ALA A 391 13.03 9.21 0.39
N VAL A 392 13.10 9.48 -0.92
CA VAL A 392 13.72 10.71 -1.45
C VAL A 392 13.02 11.96 -0.95
N SER A 393 11.68 11.95 -0.95
CA SER A 393 10.87 13.07 -0.48
C SER A 393 11.11 13.38 1.00
N GLY A 394 11.31 12.37 1.86
CA GLY A 394 11.68 12.57 3.26
C GLY A 394 13.06 13.21 3.45
N TYR A 395 14.06 12.79 2.65
CA TYR A 395 15.39 13.45 2.68
C TYR A 395 15.31 14.91 2.18
N LEU A 396 14.53 15.20 1.13
CA LEU A 396 14.30 16.57 0.66
C LEU A 396 13.62 17.45 1.73
N LEU A 397 12.71 16.87 2.51
CA LEU A 397 12.06 17.53 3.64
C LEU A 397 13.00 17.72 4.86
N GLY A 398 14.14 17.00 4.87
CA GLY A 398 15.10 17.00 5.95
C GLY A 398 14.58 16.33 7.22
N VAL A 399 13.91 15.19 7.08
CA VAL A 399 13.47 14.32 8.18
C VAL A 399 13.98 12.90 7.97
N ASN A 400 14.03 12.08 9.02
CA ASN A 400 14.31 10.65 8.88
C ASN A 400 13.07 9.91 8.33
N PRO A 401 13.06 9.39 7.09
CA PRO A 401 11.86 8.74 6.54
C PRO A 401 11.60 7.35 7.13
N PHE A 402 12.50 6.80 7.94
CA PHE A 402 12.47 5.37 8.29
C PHE A 402 12.14 5.04 9.74
N ASP A 403 12.02 6.05 10.62
CA ASP A 403 11.57 5.88 12.00
C ASP A 403 10.11 6.33 12.21
N GLN A 404 9.58 6.16 13.43
CA GLN A 404 8.22 6.56 13.81
C GLN A 404 8.07 6.86 15.31
N PRO A 405 8.90 7.72 15.92
CA PRO A 405 8.93 7.87 17.38
C PRO A 405 7.60 8.31 18.01
N GLY A 406 6.78 9.08 17.29
CA GLY A 406 5.51 9.61 17.80
C GLY A 406 4.46 8.56 18.19
N VAL A 407 4.50 7.38 17.57
CA VAL A 407 3.50 6.31 17.82
C VAL A 407 3.66 5.65 19.18
N GLU A 408 4.82 5.79 19.84
CA GLU A 408 5.07 5.11 21.11
C GLU A 408 4.36 5.77 22.30
N LEU A 409 4.03 7.06 22.20
CA LEU A 409 3.42 7.81 23.31
C LEU A 409 2.01 7.30 23.64
N TYR A 410 1.15 7.09 22.63
CA TYR A 410 -0.21 6.59 22.87
C TYR A 410 -0.16 5.16 23.40
N LYS A 411 0.76 4.31 22.90
CA LYS A 411 0.95 2.93 23.38
C LYS A 411 1.30 2.92 24.86
N LYS A 412 2.28 3.74 25.26
CA LYS A 412 2.69 3.88 26.67
C LYS A 412 1.52 4.31 27.56
N ASN A 413 0.73 5.28 27.11
CA ASN A 413 -0.43 5.75 27.87
C ASN A 413 -1.53 4.68 27.96
N MET A 414 -1.77 3.95 26.87
CA MET A 414 -2.72 2.84 26.84
C MET A 414 -2.30 1.73 27.82
N HIS A 415 -1.05 1.29 27.80
CA HIS A 415 -0.54 0.26 28.72
C HIS A 415 -0.71 0.67 30.19
N LYS A 416 -0.37 1.92 30.55
CA LYS A 416 -0.61 2.44 31.90
C LYS A 416 -2.07 2.38 32.34
N LEU A 417 -3.02 2.55 31.41
CA LEU A 417 -4.45 2.48 31.71
C LEU A 417 -4.97 1.04 31.82
N LEU A 418 -4.26 0.08 31.21
CA LEU A 418 -4.58 -1.35 31.25
C LEU A 418 -3.96 -2.06 32.46
N ASP A 419 -2.75 -1.67 32.88
CA ASP A 419 -2.00 -2.25 34.01
C ASP A 419 -2.57 -1.84 35.39
N ARG A 420 -3.89 -1.74 35.53
CA ARG A 420 -4.57 -1.36 36.78
C ARG A 420 -4.29 -2.33 37.92
#